data_AF-A0A3B8XAX2-F1
#
_entry.id   AF-A0A3B8XAX2-F1
#
_cell.length_a   1.000
_cell.length_b   1.000
_cell.length_c   1.000
_cell.angle_alpha   90.00
_cell.angle_beta   90.00
_cell.angle_gamma   90.00
#
_symmetry.space_group_name_H-M   'P 1'
#
loop_
_entity.id
_entity.type
_entity.pdbx_description
1 polymer ?
#
loop_
_entity_poly.entity_id
_entity_poly.type
_entity_poly.pdbx_seq_one_letter_code
_entity_poly.pdbx_strand_id
1 'polypeptide(L)'
;MDPRVIFRTHYQVDEPALIGLLVTRCTSPTQSLYTEVVSERLAKEIRSRGKEFNIAAAAYAADLAQGLEVVNQQNQWTDRGQLVNLVFERQTASWDEILELSSRERLAFFKLFLEADGAALLFIAKRLLSDQRLPDEREDWNAIARSLFLDIYNEYMRSSAAPADRVTLRTEIDRIRTRGYAGKSGAHKLFVHLQTMHRLGLVDRADIGGSRIYKSTVDQKRLLTALIETVPDVVALERVVRARSWAEVAAQTFGTSETKAGEEETLRLVAAAYRKVSATGIAICPLSTLIDAAQIELLATSTRASSYSDVLSALERIQRKRPADVRFHVDRRGFPAFIKMSDQFLDELSDSPHRRSSAS
;
A
#
# COMPACT_ATOMS: atom_id res chain seq x y z
N MET A 1 -4.16 16.92 11.08
CA MET A 1 -3.66 15.61 10.66
C MET A 1 -4.88 14.76 10.49
N ASP A 2 -5.13 14.33 9.26
CA ASP A 2 -6.23 13.41 8.99
C ASP A 2 -5.78 12.00 9.43
N PRO A 3 -6.56 11.28 10.26
CA PRO A 3 -6.18 9.93 10.68
C PRO A 3 -6.02 8.98 9.50
N ARG A 4 -4.89 8.26 9.46
CA ARG A 4 -4.61 7.22 8.45
C ARG A 4 -5.39 5.94 8.78
N VAL A 5 -6.69 5.98 8.54
CA VAL A 5 -7.64 4.89 8.78
C VAL A 5 -8.68 4.84 7.68
N ILE A 6 -8.87 3.66 7.12
CA ILE A 6 -9.89 3.40 6.11
C ILE A 6 -11.17 2.90 6.79
N PHE A 7 -12.28 3.60 6.58
CA PHE A 7 -13.57 3.27 7.23
C PHE A 7 -14.58 2.57 6.32
N ARG A 8 -14.31 2.51 5.01
CA ARG A 8 -15.31 2.15 3.98
C ARG A 8 -15.21 0.68 3.60
N THR A 9 -15.97 -0.17 4.28
CA THR A 9 -15.90 -1.61 4.01
C THR A 9 -17.25 -2.29 4.04
N HIS A 10 -17.52 -3.02 2.96
CA HIS A 10 -18.43 -4.14 2.94
C HIS A 10 -17.59 -5.41 3.12
N TYR A 11 -18.09 -6.43 3.82
CA TYR A 11 -17.33 -7.66 4.13
C TYR A 11 -16.84 -8.44 2.90
N GLN A 12 -17.37 -8.12 1.71
CA GLN A 12 -16.98 -8.71 0.43
C GLN A 12 -15.78 -8.01 -0.21
N VAL A 13 -15.28 -6.93 0.40
CA VAL A 13 -14.29 -6.00 -0.19
C VAL A 13 -13.11 -5.79 0.76
N ASP A 14 -12.77 -6.82 1.50
CA ASP A 14 -11.63 -6.82 2.41
C ASP A 14 -10.35 -7.40 1.79
N GLU A 15 -10.41 -7.89 0.55
CA GLU A 15 -9.28 -8.50 -0.14
C GLU A 15 -8.47 -7.47 -0.95
N PRO A 16 -7.20 -7.19 -0.59
CA PRO A 16 -6.33 -6.25 -1.32
C PRO A 16 -6.16 -6.60 -2.80
N ALA A 17 -6.18 -7.90 -3.15
CA ALA A 17 -6.03 -8.36 -4.53
C ALA A 17 -7.12 -7.81 -5.47
N LEU A 18 -8.30 -7.47 -4.94
CA LEU A 18 -9.36 -6.79 -5.70
C LEU A 18 -8.90 -5.45 -6.26
N ILE A 19 -8.04 -4.73 -5.53
CA ILE A 19 -7.49 -3.44 -5.96
C ILE A 19 -6.56 -3.63 -7.15
N GLY A 20 -5.76 -4.69 -7.15
CA GLY A 20 -4.91 -5.05 -8.29
C GLY A 20 -5.72 -5.32 -9.56
N LEU A 21 -6.78 -6.11 -9.45
CA LEU A 21 -7.71 -6.36 -10.57
C LEU A 21 -8.46 -5.11 -11.01
N LEU A 22 -8.94 -4.29 -10.07
CA LEU A 22 -9.64 -3.04 -10.38
C LEU A 22 -8.74 -2.11 -11.19
N VAL A 23 -7.51 -1.90 -10.73
CA VAL A 23 -6.53 -1.03 -11.41
C VAL A 23 -6.21 -1.56 -12.80
N THR A 24 -5.83 -2.84 -12.90
CA THR A 24 -5.28 -3.40 -14.15
C THR A 24 -6.33 -3.79 -15.19
N ARG A 25 -7.57 -4.08 -14.78
CA ARG A 25 -8.62 -4.61 -15.67
C ARG A 25 -9.84 -3.71 -15.83
N CYS A 26 -10.10 -2.83 -14.86
CA CYS A 26 -11.38 -2.11 -14.78
C CYS A 26 -11.22 -0.61 -15.00
N THR A 27 -10.05 -0.05 -14.74
CA THR A 27 -9.74 1.38 -14.87
C THR A 27 -8.66 1.66 -15.91
N SER A 28 -8.26 2.93 -16.04
CA SER A 28 -7.31 3.37 -17.06
C SER A 28 -6.38 4.45 -16.50
N PRO A 29 -5.11 4.52 -16.97
CA PRO A 29 -4.21 5.62 -16.65
C PRO A 29 -4.68 6.97 -17.21
N THR A 30 -5.42 6.98 -18.32
CA THR A 30 -5.71 8.20 -19.09
C THR A 30 -7.19 8.45 -19.30
N GLN A 31 -8.04 7.43 -19.26
CA GLN A 31 -9.48 7.57 -19.50
C GLN A 31 -10.27 7.66 -18.19
N SER A 32 -11.05 8.73 -18.05
CA SER A 32 -12.03 8.86 -16.97
C SER A 32 -13.18 7.88 -17.17
N LEU A 33 -13.60 7.23 -16.09
CA LEU A 33 -14.70 6.27 -16.10
C LEU A 33 -15.65 6.53 -14.93
N TYR A 34 -16.95 6.39 -15.19
CA TYR A 34 -17.97 6.40 -14.14
C TYR A 34 -17.83 5.18 -13.23
N THR A 35 -18.12 5.35 -11.93
CA THR A 35 -17.99 4.29 -10.93
C THR A 35 -18.86 3.09 -11.25
N GLU A 36 -20.03 3.29 -11.84
CA GLU A 36 -20.94 2.23 -12.30
C GLU A 36 -20.27 1.33 -13.32
N VAL A 37 -19.59 1.92 -14.32
CA VAL A 37 -18.87 1.19 -15.37
C VAL A 37 -17.70 0.40 -14.78
N VAL A 38 -16.94 1.00 -13.85
CA VAL A 38 -15.84 0.31 -13.16
C VAL A 38 -16.37 -0.86 -12.34
N SER A 39 -17.50 -0.67 -11.64
CA SER A 39 -18.14 -1.68 -10.80
C SER A 39 -18.67 -2.85 -11.63
N GLU A 40 -19.31 -2.59 -12.77
CA GLU A 40 -19.77 -3.62 -13.71
C GLU A 40 -18.59 -4.43 -14.27
N ARG A 41 -17.50 -3.76 -14.65
CA ARG A 41 -16.29 -4.43 -15.15
C ARG A 41 -15.68 -5.34 -14.09
N LEU A 42 -15.53 -4.85 -12.86
CA LEU A 42 -14.95 -5.65 -11.78
C LEU A 42 -15.83 -6.84 -11.41
N ALA A 43 -17.15 -6.64 -11.30
CA ALA A 43 -18.08 -7.73 -11.04
C ALA A 43 -18.03 -8.79 -12.15
N LYS A 44 -17.98 -8.36 -13.42
CA LYS A 44 -17.84 -9.27 -14.58
C LYS A 44 -16.51 -10.03 -14.54
N GLU A 45 -15.40 -9.34 -14.26
CA GLU A 45 -14.06 -9.91 -14.18
C GLU A 45 -14.00 -11.01 -13.11
N ILE A 46 -14.50 -10.75 -11.90
CA ILE A 46 -14.51 -11.73 -10.81
C ILE A 46 -15.45 -12.91 -11.11
N ARG A 47 -16.62 -12.66 -11.69
CA ARG A 47 -17.56 -13.73 -12.11
C ARG A 47 -16.96 -14.62 -13.19
N SER A 48 -16.19 -14.04 -14.12
CA SER A 48 -15.51 -14.82 -15.16
C SER A 48 -14.48 -15.79 -14.60
N ARG A 49 -14.07 -15.61 -13.33
CA ARG A 49 -13.14 -16.46 -12.57
C ARG A 49 -13.86 -17.43 -11.62
N GLY A 50 -15.18 -17.59 -11.78
CA GLY A 50 -15.98 -18.56 -11.03
C GLY A 50 -16.35 -18.14 -9.60
N LYS A 51 -16.27 -16.83 -9.27
CA LYS A 51 -16.68 -16.32 -7.96
C LYS A 51 -17.92 -15.44 -8.06
N GLU A 52 -18.82 -15.58 -7.09
CA GLU A 52 -19.96 -14.68 -6.97
C GLU A 52 -19.52 -13.31 -6.46
N PHE A 53 -19.81 -12.27 -7.24
CA PHE A 53 -19.52 -10.89 -6.87
C PHE A 53 -20.60 -9.98 -7.44
N ASN A 54 -21.26 -9.21 -6.60
CA ASN A 54 -22.34 -8.31 -7.02
C ASN A 54 -21.80 -6.90 -7.31
N ILE A 55 -22.57 -6.10 -8.05
CA ILE A 55 -22.17 -4.75 -8.48
C ILE A 55 -22.01 -3.82 -7.26
N ALA A 56 -22.83 -3.99 -6.21
CA ALA A 56 -22.71 -3.18 -5.00
C ALA A 56 -21.36 -3.42 -4.28
N ALA A 57 -20.93 -4.67 -4.15
CA ALA A 57 -19.60 -5.02 -3.64
C ALA A 57 -18.49 -4.44 -4.53
N ALA A 58 -18.67 -4.45 -5.85
CA ALA A 58 -17.72 -3.82 -6.77
C ALA A 58 -17.66 -2.29 -6.62
N ALA A 59 -18.77 -1.62 -6.34
CA ALA A 59 -18.79 -0.19 -6.04
C ALA A 59 -18.03 0.12 -4.74
N TYR A 60 -18.20 -0.70 -3.70
CA TYR A 60 -17.39 -0.59 -2.50
C TYR A 60 -15.90 -0.82 -2.76
N ALA A 61 -15.52 -1.67 -3.72
CA ALA A 61 -14.13 -1.87 -4.12
C ALA A 61 -13.55 -0.64 -4.81
N ALA A 62 -14.35 0.03 -5.66
CA ALA A 62 -13.99 1.31 -6.25
C ALA A 62 -13.83 2.40 -5.18
N ASP A 63 -14.74 2.47 -4.21
CA ASP A 63 -14.63 3.39 -3.06
C ASP A 63 -13.37 3.13 -2.23
N LEU A 64 -13.03 1.87 -1.98
CA LEU A 64 -11.80 1.50 -1.28
C LEU A 64 -10.56 1.89 -2.10
N ALA A 65 -10.58 1.66 -3.41
CA ALA A 65 -9.50 2.06 -4.32
C ALA A 65 -9.29 3.58 -4.32
N GLN A 66 -10.37 4.36 -4.25
CA GLN A 66 -10.31 5.81 -4.09
C GLN A 66 -9.79 6.22 -2.70
N GLY A 67 -10.22 5.51 -1.64
CA GLY A 67 -9.73 5.74 -0.26
C GLY A 67 -8.25 5.41 -0.06
N LEU A 68 -7.73 4.43 -0.80
CA LEU A 68 -6.29 4.14 -0.91
C LEU A 68 -5.56 5.11 -1.84
N GLU A 69 -6.30 5.98 -2.51
CA GLU A 69 -5.83 6.90 -3.54
C GLU A 69 -5.07 6.18 -4.67
N VAL A 70 -5.41 4.93 -5.00
CA VAL A 70 -4.85 4.26 -6.19
C VAL A 70 -5.54 4.72 -7.47
N VAL A 71 -6.77 5.21 -7.34
CA VAL A 71 -7.50 5.90 -8.40
C VAL A 71 -8.06 7.21 -7.86
N ASN A 72 -8.21 8.21 -8.74
CA ASN A 72 -8.83 9.48 -8.40
C ASN A 72 -10.38 9.38 -8.45
N GLN A 73 -11.07 10.51 -8.23
CA GLN A 73 -12.53 10.59 -8.28
C GLN A 73 -13.14 10.28 -9.66
N GLN A 74 -12.33 10.34 -10.72
CA GLN A 74 -12.69 9.98 -12.10
C GLN A 74 -12.27 8.55 -12.45
N ASN A 75 -11.86 7.74 -11.46
CA ASN A 75 -11.34 6.39 -11.61
C ASN A 75 -10.13 6.28 -12.57
N GLN A 76 -9.34 7.35 -12.70
CA GLN A 76 -8.05 7.31 -13.39
C GLN A 76 -6.94 6.96 -12.41
N TRP A 77 -5.87 6.31 -12.89
CA TRP A 77 -4.75 5.93 -12.04
C TRP A 77 -4.03 7.16 -11.48
N THR A 78 -3.75 7.12 -10.18
CA THR A 78 -2.79 8.03 -9.54
C THR A 78 -1.37 7.43 -9.62
N ASP A 79 -0.38 8.11 -9.03
CA ASP A 79 0.96 7.55 -8.79
C ASP A 79 0.93 6.17 -8.11
N ARG A 80 -0.01 5.99 -7.16
CA ARG A 80 -0.22 4.71 -6.45
C ARG A 80 -0.87 3.65 -7.34
N GLY A 81 -1.82 4.04 -8.19
CA GLY A 81 -2.41 3.13 -9.18
C GLY A 81 -1.38 2.65 -10.20
N GLN A 82 -0.51 3.55 -10.65
CA GLN A 82 0.61 3.18 -11.52
C GLN A 82 1.56 2.21 -10.82
N LEU A 83 1.88 2.43 -9.54
CA LEU A 83 2.69 1.52 -8.75
C LEU A 83 2.06 0.13 -8.68
N VAL A 84 0.75 0.04 -8.39
CA VAL A 84 0.00 -1.23 -8.38
C VAL A 84 0.10 -1.92 -9.74
N ASN A 85 -0.13 -1.20 -10.84
CA ASN A 85 -0.01 -1.76 -12.18
C ASN A 85 1.41 -2.28 -12.51
N LEU A 86 2.46 -1.62 -11.99
CA LEU A 86 3.84 -2.05 -12.22
C LEU A 86 4.18 -3.39 -11.53
N VAL A 87 3.61 -3.63 -10.35
CA VAL A 87 3.93 -4.80 -9.53
C VAL A 87 2.95 -5.96 -9.68
N PHE A 88 1.73 -5.69 -10.16
CA PHE A 88 0.67 -6.69 -10.26
C PHE A 88 0.77 -7.50 -11.56
N GLU A 89 1.46 -8.63 -11.48
CA GLU A 89 1.84 -9.45 -12.64
C GLU A 89 0.77 -10.50 -12.99
N ARG A 90 -0.09 -10.88 -12.05
CA ARG A 90 -1.01 -12.04 -12.15
C ARG A 90 -2.37 -11.70 -12.74
N GLN A 91 -2.40 -10.90 -13.81
CA GLN A 91 -3.65 -10.43 -14.40
C GLN A 91 -4.52 -11.54 -15.01
N THR A 92 -3.94 -12.68 -15.38
CA THR A 92 -4.65 -13.80 -16.02
C THR A 92 -4.69 -15.07 -15.17
N ALA A 93 -4.15 -15.03 -13.94
CA ALA A 93 -4.08 -16.19 -13.05
C ALA A 93 -5.47 -16.60 -12.55
N SER A 94 -5.66 -17.78 -11.98
CA SER A 94 -6.91 -18.16 -11.31
C SER A 94 -7.23 -17.26 -10.11
N TRP A 95 -8.47 -17.33 -9.60
CA TRP A 95 -8.85 -16.54 -8.42
C TRP A 95 -7.98 -16.85 -7.20
N ASP A 96 -7.69 -18.13 -6.95
CA ASP A 96 -6.91 -18.53 -5.78
C ASP A 96 -5.45 -18.06 -5.90
N GLU A 97 -4.88 -18.08 -7.11
CA GLU A 97 -3.54 -17.52 -7.38
C GLU A 97 -3.48 -15.99 -7.24
N ILE A 98 -4.58 -15.28 -7.51
CA ILE A 98 -4.68 -13.83 -7.31
C ILE A 98 -4.75 -13.47 -5.82
N LEU A 99 -5.41 -14.30 -5.02
CA LEU A 99 -5.47 -14.12 -3.57
C LEU A 99 -4.09 -14.33 -2.91
N GLU A 100 -3.21 -15.11 -3.54
CA GLU A 100 -1.83 -15.29 -3.10
C GLU A 100 -0.93 -14.17 -3.63
N LEU A 101 -0.85 -13.06 -2.88
CA LEU A 101 0.07 -11.97 -3.22
C LEU A 101 1.52 -12.46 -3.28
N SER A 102 2.20 -12.18 -4.39
CA SER A 102 3.66 -12.31 -4.54
C SER A 102 4.40 -11.36 -3.60
N SER A 103 5.71 -11.57 -3.41
CA SER A 103 6.53 -10.69 -2.55
C SER A 103 6.47 -9.22 -2.99
N ARG A 104 6.45 -8.94 -4.30
CA ARG A 104 6.32 -7.59 -4.86
C ARG A 104 4.97 -6.97 -4.51
N GLU A 105 3.90 -7.72 -4.73
CA GLU A 105 2.54 -7.27 -4.41
C GLU A 105 2.37 -7.04 -2.91
N ARG A 106 2.89 -7.95 -2.06
CA ARG A 106 2.87 -7.77 -0.60
C ARG A 106 3.56 -6.48 -0.18
N LEU A 107 4.73 -6.17 -0.72
CA LEU A 107 5.46 -4.93 -0.40
C LEU A 107 4.70 -3.68 -0.89
N ALA A 108 4.13 -3.73 -2.10
CA ALA A 108 3.31 -2.63 -2.61
C ALA A 108 2.07 -2.39 -1.74
N PHE A 109 1.34 -3.44 -1.36
CA PHE A 109 0.19 -3.31 -0.49
C PHE A 109 0.58 -2.91 0.94
N PHE A 110 1.72 -3.39 1.46
CA PHE A 110 2.25 -2.92 2.72
C PHE A 110 2.47 -1.41 2.70
N LYS A 111 3.12 -0.89 1.65
CA LYS A 111 3.27 0.56 1.46
C LYS A 111 1.93 1.28 1.43
N LEU A 112 1.02 0.84 0.57
CA LEU A 112 -0.28 1.52 0.36
C LEU A 112 -1.07 1.59 1.67
N PHE A 113 -1.16 0.49 2.39
CA PHE A 113 -1.91 0.44 3.65
C PHE A 113 -1.15 1.08 4.80
N LEU A 114 0.18 1.05 4.85
CA LEU A 114 0.94 1.83 5.84
C LEU A 114 0.66 3.33 5.65
N GLU A 115 0.62 3.81 4.41
CA GLU A 115 0.34 5.21 4.12
C GLU A 115 -1.14 5.59 4.30
N ALA A 116 -2.11 4.76 3.90
CA ALA A 116 -3.53 5.13 3.94
C ALA A 116 -4.24 4.69 5.24
N ASP A 117 -3.77 3.61 5.85
CA ASP A 117 -4.47 2.86 6.90
C ASP A 117 -3.54 2.46 8.06
N GLY A 118 -2.34 3.03 8.11
CA GLY A 118 -1.27 2.60 9.01
C GLY A 118 -1.66 2.67 10.47
N ALA A 119 -2.51 3.63 10.87
CA ALA A 119 -2.93 3.73 12.26
C ALA A 119 -3.81 2.53 12.67
N ALA A 120 -4.69 2.05 11.78
CA ALA A 120 -5.45 0.83 12.06
C ALA A 120 -4.52 -0.39 12.20
N LEU A 121 -3.56 -0.55 11.29
CA LEU A 121 -2.58 -1.64 11.35
C LEU A 121 -1.79 -1.63 12.67
N LEU A 122 -1.29 -0.46 13.09
CA LEU A 122 -0.48 -0.33 14.31
C LEU A 122 -1.28 -0.63 15.57
N PHE A 123 -2.51 -0.13 15.69
CA PHE A 123 -3.32 -0.37 16.88
C PHE A 123 -3.81 -1.82 16.96
N ILE A 124 -4.14 -2.44 15.82
CA ILE A 124 -4.43 -3.87 15.77
C ILE A 124 -3.20 -4.69 16.17
N ALA A 125 -2.02 -4.34 15.64
CA ALA A 125 -0.75 -5.00 15.98
C ALA A 125 -0.44 -4.91 17.48
N LYS A 126 -0.54 -3.72 18.08
CA LYS A 126 -0.36 -3.52 19.54
C LYS A 126 -1.31 -4.41 20.35
N ARG A 127 -2.58 -4.47 19.94
CA ARG A 127 -3.58 -5.30 20.61
C ARG A 127 -3.32 -6.80 20.48
N LEU A 128 -2.89 -7.26 19.31
CA LEU A 128 -2.47 -8.64 19.09
C LEU A 128 -1.26 -9.04 19.94
N LEU A 129 -0.32 -8.12 20.14
CA LEU A 129 0.85 -8.34 21.00
C LEU A 129 0.47 -8.37 22.49
N SER A 130 -0.45 -7.51 22.95
CA SER A 130 -0.89 -7.48 24.36
C SER A 130 -1.80 -8.66 24.72
N ASP A 131 -2.80 -8.93 23.88
CA ASP A 131 -3.90 -9.83 24.21
C ASP A 131 -3.66 -11.25 23.65
N GLN A 132 -2.58 -11.45 22.88
CA GLN A 132 -2.14 -12.68 22.18
C GLN A 132 -3.12 -13.29 21.17
N ARG A 133 -4.36 -12.81 21.11
CA ARG A 133 -5.39 -13.19 20.14
C ARG A 133 -6.26 -11.98 19.86
N LEU A 134 -6.80 -11.90 18.65
CA LEU A 134 -7.98 -11.11 18.46
C LEU A 134 -9.20 -11.89 18.99
N PRO A 135 -10.19 -11.17 19.52
CA PRO A 135 -11.44 -11.72 20.02
C PRO A 135 -12.10 -12.73 19.07
N ASP A 136 -12.63 -13.83 19.62
CA ASP A 136 -13.44 -14.78 18.85
C ASP A 136 -14.88 -14.26 18.65
N GLU A 137 -15.71 -14.96 17.87
CA GLU A 137 -17.09 -14.51 17.57
C GLU A 137 -18.00 -14.34 18.79
N ARG A 138 -17.62 -14.83 19.97
CA ARG A 138 -18.38 -14.66 21.21
C ARG A 138 -18.12 -13.31 21.89
N GLU A 139 -17.10 -12.58 21.42
CA GLU A 139 -16.74 -11.28 21.93
C GLU A 139 -17.33 -10.16 21.06
N ASP A 140 -17.63 -9.02 21.68
CA ASP A 140 -18.36 -7.92 21.03
C ASP A 140 -17.45 -7.13 20.06
N TRP A 141 -17.44 -7.54 18.78
CA TRP A 141 -16.77 -6.84 17.68
C TRP A 141 -17.08 -5.34 17.63
N ASN A 142 -18.28 -4.92 18.06
CA ASN A 142 -18.63 -3.50 18.11
C ASN A 142 -17.89 -2.78 19.23
N ALA A 143 -17.79 -3.38 20.43
CA ALA A 143 -17.00 -2.83 21.53
C ALA A 143 -15.50 -2.75 21.19
N ILE A 144 -14.97 -3.78 20.53
CA ILE A 144 -13.56 -3.85 20.13
C ILE A 144 -13.25 -2.77 19.09
N ALA A 145 -14.03 -2.71 18.01
CA ALA A 145 -13.89 -1.68 16.98
C ALA A 145 -14.03 -0.30 17.60
N ARG A 146 -15.02 -0.10 18.48
CA ARG A 146 -15.24 1.18 19.18
C ARG A 146 -14.00 1.59 19.97
N SER A 147 -13.47 0.70 20.82
CA SER A 147 -12.25 0.96 21.59
C SER A 147 -11.10 1.33 20.66
N LEU A 148 -10.82 0.49 19.66
CA LEU A 148 -9.70 0.67 18.75
C LEU A 148 -9.74 2.01 18.02
N PHE A 149 -10.88 2.37 17.43
CA PHE A 149 -10.99 3.65 16.73
C PHE A 149 -10.94 4.83 17.70
N LEU A 150 -11.55 4.73 18.89
CA LEU A 150 -11.39 5.77 19.91
C LEU A 150 -9.93 5.96 20.29
N ASP A 151 -9.16 4.89 20.45
CA ASP A 151 -7.75 4.96 20.80
C ASP A 151 -6.95 5.66 19.69
N ILE A 152 -7.19 5.31 18.43
CA ILE A 152 -6.56 5.97 17.26
C ILE A 152 -6.90 7.47 17.24
N TYR A 153 -8.19 7.82 17.28
CA TYR A 153 -8.61 9.23 17.20
C TYR A 153 -8.10 10.05 18.39
N ASN A 154 -8.08 9.47 19.59
CA ASN A 154 -7.52 10.15 20.76
C ASN A 154 -6.02 10.39 20.61
N GLU A 155 -5.27 9.44 20.04
CA GLU A 155 -3.83 9.62 19.81
C GLU A 155 -3.57 10.73 18.77
N TYR A 156 -4.29 10.74 17.65
CA TYR A 156 -4.24 11.85 16.69
C TYR A 156 -4.65 13.19 17.33
N MET A 157 -5.67 13.21 18.20
CA MET A 157 -6.12 14.43 18.88
C MET A 157 -5.05 14.99 19.82
N ARG A 158 -4.32 14.12 20.54
CA ARG A 158 -3.21 14.53 21.42
C ARG A 158 -2.05 15.10 20.62
N SER A 159 -1.75 14.50 19.47
CA SER A 159 -0.62 14.87 18.61
C SER A 159 -0.92 16.04 17.66
N SER A 160 -2.19 16.43 17.50
CA SER A 160 -2.59 17.51 16.61
C SER A 160 -2.42 18.90 17.25
N ALA A 161 -1.60 19.73 16.60
CA ALA A 161 -1.38 21.13 16.97
C ALA A 161 -2.46 22.07 16.40
N ALA A 162 -3.06 21.75 15.26
CA ALA A 162 -3.99 22.64 14.57
C ALA A 162 -5.39 22.60 15.23
N PRO A 163 -5.98 23.74 15.63
CA PRO A 163 -7.30 23.77 16.26
C PRO A 163 -8.41 23.17 15.40
N ALA A 164 -8.41 23.44 14.08
CA ALA A 164 -9.42 22.91 13.16
C ALA A 164 -9.43 21.37 13.14
N ASP A 165 -8.26 20.75 13.06
CA ASP A 165 -8.12 19.29 13.10
C ASP A 165 -8.64 18.72 14.43
N ARG A 166 -8.35 19.38 15.56
CA ARG A 166 -8.83 18.95 16.88
C ARG A 166 -10.36 18.99 16.99
N VAL A 167 -11.02 19.95 16.34
CA VAL A 167 -12.49 20.03 16.29
C VAL A 167 -13.06 18.85 15.49
N THR A 168 -12.50 18.57 14.31
CA THR A 168 -12.91 17.41 13.50
C THR A 168 -12.73 16.09 14.26
N LEU A 169 -11.55 15.89 14.87
CA LEU A 169 -11.25 14.69 15.64
C LEU A 169 -12.18 14.54 16.85
N ARG A 170 -12.47 15.64 17.57
CA ARG A 170 -13.41 15.63 18.70
C ARG A 170 -14.82 15.24 18.25
N THR A 171 -15.27 15.78 17.12
CA THR A 171 -16.59 15.45 16.54
C THR A 171 -16.69 13.96 16.24
N GLU A 172 -15.65 13.35 15.67
CA GLU A 172 -15.61 11.91 15.42
C GLU A 172 -15.56 11.08 16.71
N ILE A 173 -14.75 11.49 17.70
CA ILE A 173 -14.69 10.84 19.01
C ILE A 173 -16.08 10.85 19.68
N ASP A 174 -16.75 12.00 19.69
CA ASP A 174 -18.07 12.15 20.31
C ASP A 174 -19.13 11.36 19.54
N ARG A 175 -19.07 11.33 18.20
CA ARG A 175 -19.93 10.47 17.37
C ARG A 175 -19.78 8.99 17.74
N ILE A 176 -18.54 8.50 17.86
CA ILE A 176 -18.27 7.08 18.20
C ILE A 176 -18.69 6.79 19.64
N ARG A 177 -18.46 7.71 20.59
CA ARG A 177 -18.87 7.55 22.00
C ARG A 177 -20.38 7.50 22.18
N THR A 178 -21.10 8.36 21.47
CA THR A 178 -22.56 8.51 21.61
C THR A 178 -23.34 7.46 20.83
N ARG A 179 -22.99 7.23 19.56
CA ARG A 179 -23.74 6.32 18.67
C ARG A 179 -23.21 4.88 18.71
N GLY A 180 -21.93 4.69 19.03
CA GLY A 180 -21.29 3.38 18.99
C GLY A 180 -21.34 2.73 17.61
N TYR A 181 -21.20 1.40 17.62
CA TYR A 181 -21.39 0.54 16.45
C TYR A 181 -22.47 -0.49 16.77
N ALA A 182 -23.25 -0.89 15.76
CA ALA A 182 -24.37 -1.81 15.92
C ALA A 182 -24.39 -2.88 14.81
N GLY A 183 -25.07 -4.00 15.07
CA GLY A 183 -25.14 -5.12 14.13
C GLY A 183 -23.74 -5.65 13.77
N LYS A 184 -23.47 -5.83 12.47
CA LYS A 184 -22.18 -6.32 11.94
C LYS A 184 -21.15 -5.20 11.66
N SER A 185 -21.46 -3.95 12.02
CA SER A 185 -20.62 -2.81 11.62
C SER A 185 -19.21 -2.83 12.22
N GLY A 186 -19.05 -3.28 13.48
CA GLY A 186 -17.73 -3.44 14.10
C GLY A 186 -16.86 -4.46 13.36
N ALA A 187 -17.42 -5.63 13.06
CA ALA A 187 -16.71 -6.68 12.32
C ALA A 187 -16.31 -6.20 10.91
N HIS A 188 -17.24 -5.59 10.16
CA HIS A 188 -16.93 -5.07 8.82
C HIS A 188 -15.83 -4.01 8.85
N LYS A 189 -15.83 -3.14 9.86
CA LYS A 189 -14.77 -2.14 10.04
C LYS A 189 -13.41 -2.78 10.30
N LEU A 190 -13.34 -3.86 11.05
CA LEU A 190 -12.05 -4.49 11.40
C LEU A 190 -11.56 -5.47 10.33
N PHE A 191 -12.45 -6.15 9.61
CA PHE A 191 -12.08 -7.21 8.68
C PHE A 191 -11.21 -6.76 7.52
N VAL A 192 -11.36 -5.53 7.01
CA VAL A 192 -10.45 -5.02 5.96
C VAL A 192 -9.01 -4.97 6.42
N HIS A 193 -8.80 -4.50 7.65
CA HIS A 193 -7.47 -4.32 8.21
C HIS A 193 -6.87 -5.70 8.50
N LEU A 194 -7.67 -6.60 9.08
CA LEU A 194 -7.25 -7.96 9.43
C LEU A 194 -6.97 -8.82 8.21
N GLN A 195 -7.83 -8.75 7.20
CA GLN A 195 -7.63 -9.45 5.94
C GLN A 195 -6.38 -8.91 5.21
N THR A 196 -6.18 -7.60 5.23
CA THR A 196 -4.94 -6.99 4.72
C THR A 196 -3.72 -7.50 5.48
N MET A 197 -3.71 -7.42 6.81
CA MET A 197 -2.61 -7.94 7.63
C MET A 197 -2.35 -9.42 7.36
N HIS A 198 -3.39 -10.21 7.14
CA HIS A 198 -3.26 -11.62 6.78
C HIS A 198 -2.56 -11.81 5.44
N ARG A 199 -3.00 -11.08 4.41
CA ARG A 199 -2.39 -11.13 3.06
C ARG A 199 -0.94 -10.62 3.04
N LEU A 200 -0.60 -9.72 3.95
CA LEU A 200 0.76 -9.23 4.17
C LEU A 200 1.62 -10.23 5.00
N GLY A 201 1.04 -11.30 5.52
CA GLY A 201 1.73 -12.28 6.35
C GLY A 201 1.99 -11.83 7.79
N LEU A 202 1.37 -10.74 8.23
CA LEU A 202 1.50 -10.19 9.59
C LEU A 202 0.64 -10.95 10.62
N VAL A 203 -0.42 -11.62 10.16
CA VAL A 203 -1.31 -12.46 10.98
C VAL A 203 -1.74 -13.71 10.22
N ASP A 204 -2.07 -14.76 10.95
CA ASP A 204 -2.68 -15.98 10.42
C ASP A 204 -4.21 -15.91 10.53
N ARG A 205 -4.90 -16.52 9.58
CA ARG A 205 -6.36 -16.61 9.55
C ARG A 205 -6.78 -18.07 9.50
N ALA A 206 -7.61 -18.48 10.45
CA ALA A 206 -8.31 -19.75 10.40
C ALA A 206 -9.81 -19.51 10.13
N ASP A 207 -10.37 -20.28 9.19
CA ASP A 207 -11.81 -20.32 8.96
C ASP A 207 -12.38 -21.56 9.67
N ILE A 208 -13.03 -21.35 10.82
CA ILE A 208 -13.59 -22.44 11.63
C ILE A 208 -15.11 -22.25 11.69
N GLY A 209 -15.88 -23.15 11.10
CA GLY A 209 -17.34 -23.09 11.14
C GLY A 209 -17.97 -21.88 10.44
N GLY A 210 -17.27 -21.27 9.47
CA GLY A 210 -17.67 -20.03 8.81
C GLY A 210 -17.20 -18.75 9.53
N SER A 211 -16.58 -18.92 10.69
CA SER A 211 -16.04 -17.84 11.52
C SER A 211 -14.60 -17.52 11.16
N ARG A 212 -14.28 -16.22 11.05
CA ARG A 212 -12.91 -15.74 10.79
C ARG A 212 -12.18 -15.49 12.09
N ILE A 213 -11.12 -16.26 12.35
CA ILE A 213 -10.30 -16.12 13.55
C ILE A 213 -8.89 -15.70 13.15
N TYR A 214 -8.43 -14.57 13.68
CA TYR A 214 -7.11 -14.02 13.41
C TYR A 214 -6.19 -14.20 14.62
N LYS A 215 -5.01 -14.78 14.39
CA LYS A 215 -4.02 -15.10 15.43
C LYS A 215 -2.61 -14.77 14.96
N SER A 216 -1.69 -14.59 15.89
CA SER A 216 -0.26 -14.40 15.59
C SER A 216 0.55 -15.62 16.01
N THR A 217 1.23 -16.25 15.05
CA THR A 217 2.28 -17.25 15.30
C THR A 217 3.52 -16.61 15.95
N VAL A 218 4.51 -17.41 16.35
CA VAL A 218 5.78 -16.89 16.90
C VAL A 218 6.48 -15.95 15.90
N ASP A 219 6.56 -16.35 14.64
CA ASP A 219 7.17 -15.53 13.59
C ASP A 219 6.39 -14.23 13.37
N GLN A 220 5.06 -14.30 13.33
CA GLN A 220 4.20 -13.13 13.16
C GLN A 220 4.32 -12.17 14.34
N LYS A 221 4.41 -12.66 15.59
CA LYS A 221 4.69 -11.83 16.75
C LYS A 221 6.01 -11.07 16.59
N ARG A 222 7.06 -11.71 16.08
CA ARG A 222 8.33 -11.04 15.75
C ARG A 222 8.15 -9.93 14.71
N LEU A 223 7.42 -10.19 13.63
CA LEU A 223 7.13 -9.17 12.60
C LEU A 223 6.34 -7.99 13.18
N LEU A 224 5.31 -8.25 13.98
CA LEU A 224 4.50 -7.23 14.62
C LEU A 224 5.32 -6.41 15.62
N THR A 225 6.18 -7.05 16.43
CA THR A 225 7.09 -6.36 17.34
C THR A 225 8.03 -5.44 16.55
N ALA A 226 8.66 -5.94 15.49
CA ALA A 226 9.54 -5.11 14.65
C ALA A 226 8.79 -3.90 14.06
N LEU A 227 7.57 -4.10 13.54
CA LEU A 227 6.73 -3.00 13.03
C LEU A 227 6.43 -1.94 14.11
N ILE A 228 6.08 -2.36 15.32
CA ILE A 228 5.77 -1.45 16.44
C ILE A 228 7.03 -0.75 16.97
N GLU A 229 8.17 -1.42 17.00
CA GLU A 229 9.44 -0.80 17.40
C GLU A 229 9.87 0.28 16.39
N THR A 230 9.68 0.03 15.09
CA THR A 230 9.98 1.01 14.04
C THR A 230 8.96 2.15 14.00
N VAL A 231 7.68 1.84 14.21
CA VAL A 231 6.56 2.82 14.12
C VAL A 231 5.70 2.75 15.40
N PRO A 232 6.21 3.28 16.53
CA PRO A 232 5.58 3.08 17.84
C PRO A 232 4.25 3.81 18.03
N ASP A 233 4.00 4.88 17.28
CA ASP A 233 2.83 5.75 17.44
C ASP A 233 2.46 6.44 16.12
N VAL A 234 1.34 7.17 16.13
CA VAL A 234 0.87 7.91 14.95
C VAL A 234 1.83 9.03 14.53
N VAL A 235 2.67 9.57 15.44
CA VAL A 235 3.63 10.63 15.12
C VAL A 235 4.80 10.04 14.32
N ALA A 236 5.30 8.89 14.72
CA ALA A 236 6.28 8.11 13.97
C ALA A 236 5.72 7.70 12.61
N LEU A 237 4.46 7.27 12.54
CA LEU A 237 3.79 6.96 11.27
C LEU A 237 3.77 8.18 10.33
N GLU A 238 3.35 9.35 10.80
CA GLU A 238 3.35 10.56 9.98
C GLU A 238 4.75 10.97 9.54
N ARG A 239 5.78 10.71 10.36
CA ARG A 239 7.18 10.96 9.99
C ARG A 239 7.62 10.02 8.87
N VAL A 240 7.31 8.73 8.97
CA VAL A 240 7.63 7.72 7.95
C VAL A 240 7.01 8.10 6.61
N VAL A 241 5.72 8.43 6.60
CA VAL A 241 5.01 8.79 5.36
C VAL A 241 5.57 10.10 4.77
N ARG A 242 5.81 11.13 5.61
CA ARG A 242 6.36 12.40 5.14
C ARG A 242 7.78 12.27 4.60
N ALA A 243 8.61 11.47 5.24
CA ALA A 243 9.99 11.21 4.85
C ALA A 243 10.11 10.20 3.69
N ARG A 244 9.01 9.58 3.27
CA ARG A 244 8.97 8.49 2.28
C ARG A 244 9.87 7.31 2.67
N SER A 245 9.97 7.04 3.97
CA SER A 245 10.86 6.01 4.53
C SER A 245 10.16 4.66 4.74
N TRP A 246 9.19 4.33 3.89
CA TRP A 246 8.39 3.12 4.03
C TRP A 246 9.23 1.85 3.78
N ALA A 247 10.23 1.94 2.88
CA ALA A 247 11.08 0.82 2.50
C ALA A 247 11.96 0.36 3.66
N GLU A 248 12.41 1.29 4.49
CA GLU A 248 13.16 1.03 5.73
C GLU A 248 12.28 0.34 6.77
N VAL A 249 11.01 0.77 6.90
CA VAL A 249 10.04 0.09 7.76
C VAL A 249 9.77 -1.33 7.27
N ALA A 250 9.57 -1.51 5.97
CA ALA A 250 9.39 -2.83 5.37
C ALA A 250 10.61 -3.71 5.60
N ALA A 251 11.81 -3.16 5.46
CA ALA A 251 13.06 -3.90 5.65
C ALA A 251 13.22 -4.42 7.08
N GLN A 252 12.96 -3.55 8.07
CA GLN A 252 13.02 -3.91 9.49
C GLN A 252 11.91 -4.91 9.85
N THR A 253 10.69 -4.69 9.35
CA THR A 253 9.52 -5.54 9.64
C THR A 253 9.71 -6.94 9.07
N PHE A 254 10.09 -7.06 7.79
CA PHE A 254 10.18 -8.35 7.09
C PHE A 254 11.59 -8.97 7.13
N GLY A 255 12.53 -8.35 7.85
CA GLY A 255 13.88 -8.89 8.08
C GLY A 255 14.75 -8.93 6.82
N THR A 256 14.65 -7.94 5.95
CA THR A 256 15.56 -7.81 4.80
C THR A 256 16.88 -7.16 5.22
N SER A 257 17.99 -7.60 4.64
CA SER A 257 19.34 -7.06 4.91
C SER A 257 19.45 -5.55 4.65
N GLU A 258 20.16 -4.86 5.54
CA GLU A 258 20.48 -3.43 5.39
C GLU A 258 21.56 -3.16 4.32
N THR A 259 21.96 -4.19 3.55
CA THR A 259 22.97 -4.03 2.52
C THR A 259 22.47 -3.07 1.45
N LYS A 260 23.19 -1.97 1.25
CA LYS A 260 22.83 -0.94 0.26
C LYS A 260 22.90 -1.50 -1.16
N ALA A 261 21.89 -1.21 -1.97
CA ALA A 261 21.90 -1.56 -3.40
C ALA A 261 22.95 -0.74 -4.16
N GLY A 262 23.52 -1.34 -5.21
CA GLY A 262 24.46 -0.66 -6.10
C GLY A 262 23.73 0.39 -6.94
N GLU A 263 24.38 1.54 -7.19
CA GLU A 263 23.80 2.64 -7.99
C GLU A 263 23.33 2.17 -9.37
N GLU A 264 24.13 1.35 -10.06
CA GLU A 264 23.82 0.85 -11.40
C GLU A 264 22.58 -0.06 -11.40
N GLU A 265 22.48 -0.97 -10.42
CA GLU A 265 21.33 -1.86 -10.24
C GLU A 265 20.05 -1.04 -9.99
N THR A 266 20.13 -0.06 -9.10
CA THR A 266 19.03 0.86 -8.81
C THR A 266 18.58 1.62 -10.06
N LEU A 267 19.51 2.19 -10.84
CA LEU A 267 19.18 2.91 -12.07
C LEU A 267 18.54 1.99 -13.12
N ARG A 268 19.00 0.74 -13.25
CA ARG A 268 18.38 -0.27 -14.14
C ARG A 268 16.93 -0.56 -13.74
N LEU A 269 16.65 -0.72 -12.45
CA LEU A 269 15.29 -0.96 -11.96
C LEU A 269 14.37 0.24 -12.21
N VAL A 270 14.87 1.47 -11.99
CA VAL A 270 14.11 2.70 -12.31
C VAL A 270 13.83 2.80 -13.81
N ALA A 271 14.81 2.51 -14.67
CA ALA A 271 14.63 2.52 -16.13
C ALA A 271 13.62 1.47 -16.61
N ALA A 272 13.66 0.26 -16.04
CA ALA A 272 12.68 -0.78 -16.32
C ALA A 272 11.25 -0.35 -15.93
N ALA A 273 11.09 0.25 -14.74
CA ALA A 273 9.82 0.83 -14.32
C ALA A 273 9.37 1.96 -15.26
N TYR A 274 10.29 2.84 -15.66
CA TYR A 274 10.01 3.97 -16.56
C TYR A 274 9.40 3.50 -17.88
N ARG A 275 10.02 2.50 -18.53
CA ARG A 275 9.50 1.92 -19.78
C ARG A 275 8.10 1.35 -19.63
N LYS A 276 7.84 0.66 -18.52
CA LYS A 276 6.51 0.10 -18.24
C LYS A 276 5.46 1.21 -18.05
N VAL A 277 5.79 2.28 -17.32
CA VAL A 277 4.86 3.42 -17.14
C VAL A 277 4.64 4.18 -18.45
N SER A 278 5.70 4.48 -19.21
CA SER A 278 5.57 5.23 -20.47
C SER A 278 4.73 4.48 -21.51
N ALA A 279 4.81 3.14 -21.54
CA ALA A 279 3.99 2.30 -22.41
C ALA A 279 2.48 2.37 -22.11
N THR A 280 2.07 2.92 -20.95
CA THR A 280 0.65 3.10 -20.60
C THR A 280 0.02 4.35 -21.22
N GLY A 281 0.79 5.15 -21.96
CA GLY A 281 0.34 6.41 -22.58
C GLY A 281 0.48 7.64 -21.67
N ILE A 282 1.09 7.49 -20.50
CA ILE A 282 1.42 8.61 -19.61
C ILE A 282 2.64 9.36 -20.18
N ALA A 283 2.46 10.65 -20.44
CA ALA A 283 3.48 11.47 -21.09
C ALA A 283 4.70 11.81 -20.21
N ILE A 284 4.51 11.91 -18.89
CA ILE A 284 5.59 12.21 -17.93
C ILE A 284 5.43 11.29 -16.72
N CYS A 285 6.47 10.51 -16.42
CA CYS A 285 6.40 9.47 -15.40
C CYS A 285 6.61 10.06 -14.00
N PRO A 286 5.73 9.78 -13.02
CA PRO A 286 5.90 10.22 -11.64
C PRO A 286 7.17 9.62 -11.02
N LEU A 287 8.04 10.49 -10.51
CA LEU A 287 9.34 10.08 -9.95
C LEU A 287 9.17 9.21 -8.70
N SER A 288 8.19 9.53 -7.86
CA SER A 288 7.74 8.74 -6.69
C SER A 288 7.49 7.29 -7.07
N THR A 289 6.63 7.06 -8.07
CA THR A 289 6.24 5.72 -8.53
C THR A 289 7.44 4.90 -8.98
N LEU A 290 8.36 5.50 -9.72
CA LEU A 290 9.54 4.77 -10.22
C LEU A 290 10.52 4.42 -9.11
N ILE A 291 10.72 5.34 -8.15
CA ILE A 291 11.56 5.08 -6.96
C ILE A 291 10.93 3.97 -6.12
N ASP A 292 9.63 4.05 -5.84
CA ASP A 292 8.92 3.03 -5.07
C ASP A 292 8.98 1.66 -5.75
N ALA A 293 8.81 1.60 -7.07
CA ALA A 293 8.92 0.36 -7.83
C ALA A 293 10.32 -0.25 -7.73
N ALA A 294 11.37 0.56 -7.84
CA ALA A 294 12.74 0.08 -7.67
C ALA A 294 13.02 -0.42 -6.25
N GLN A 295 12.52 0.28 -5.22
CA GLN A 295 12.64 -0.15 -3.82
C GLN A 295 11.93 -1.48 -3.58
N ILE A 296 10.73 -1.67 -4.14
CA ILE A 296 9.99 -2.94 -4.06
C ILE A 296 10.80 -4.08 -4.70
N GLU A 297 11.36 -3.86 -5.89
CA GLU A 297 12.17 -4.89 -6.56
C GLU A 297 13.43 -5.25 -5.77
N LEU A 298 14.14 -4.27 -5.22
CA LEU A 298 15.32 -4.50 -4.39
C LEU A 298 14.99 -5.32 -3.14
N LEU A 299 13.92 -4.95 -2.43
CA LEU A 299 13.45 -5.67 -1.23
C LEU A 299 12.98 -7.08 -1.58
N ALA A 300 12.26 -7.26 -2.70
CA ALA A 300 11.70 -8.55 -3.10
C ALA A 300 12.74 -9.56 -3.58
N THR A 301 13.83 -9.11 -4.22
CA THR A 301 14.77 -10.01 -4.94
C THR A 301 16.14 -10.14 -4.27
N SER A 302 16.64 -9.06 -3.65
CA SER A 302 18.03 -8.99 -3.19
C SER A 302 18.15 -8.88 -1.68
N THR A 303 17.01 -8.80 -0.97
CA THR A 303 16.93 -8.44 0.46
C THR A 303 17.67 -7.14 0.77
N ARG A 304 17.86 -6.24 -0.19
CA ARG A 304 18.54 -4.95 0.00
C ARG A 304 17.51 -3.85 0.16
N ALA A 305 17.76 -2.96 1.11
CA ALA A 305 17.01 -1.72 1.22
C ALA A 305 17.73 -0.57 0.50
N SER A 306 16.97 0.37 -0.03
CA SER A 306 17.48 1.66 -0.48
C SER A 306 16.52 2.73 -0.06
N SER A 307 17.03 3.79 0.56
CA SER A 307 16.18 4.92 0.95
C SER A 307 15.68 5.67 -0.27
N TYR A 308 14.56 6.38 -0.13
CA TYR A 308 14.06 7.26 -1.19
C TYR A 308 15.13 8.27 -1.63
N SER A 309 15.86 8.83 -0.65
CA SER A 309 16.96 9.77 -0.88
C SER A 309 18.13 9.15 -1.63
N ASP A 310 18.45 7.87 -1.41
CA ASP A 310 19.55 7.21 -2.12
C ASP A 310 19.24 7.04 -3.60
N VAL A 311 18.02 6.59 -3.92
CA VAL A 311 17.56 6.42 -5.30
C VAL A 311 17.48 7.78 -6.00
N LEU A 312 16.90 8.79 -5.34
CA LEU A 312 16.84 10.15 -5.88
C LEU A 312 18.25 10.72 -6.14
N SER A 313 19.17 10.55 -5.19
CA SER A 313 20.55 11.03 -5.33
C SER A 313 21.28 10.34 -6.48
N ALA A 314 21.04 9.05 -6.71
CA ALA A 314 21.56 8.33 -7.87
C ALA A 314 21.03 8.95 -9.19
N LEU A 315 19.72 9.24 -9.25
CA LEU A 315 19.10 9.87 -10.42
C LEU A 315 19.63 11.29 -10.66
N GLU A 316 19.87 12.07 -9.61
CA GLU A 316 20.47 13.40 -9.73
C GLU A 316 21.94 13.34 -10.19
N ARG A 317 22.71 12.36 -9.71
CA ARG A 317 24.09 12.16 -10.16
C ARG A 317 24.15 11.82 -11.65
N ILE A 318 23.28 10.93 -12.13
CA ILE A 318 23.26 10.58 -13.56
C ILE A 318 22.71 11.74 -14.39
N GLN A 319 21.73 12.50 -13.90
CA GLN A 319 21.24 13.71 -14.58
C GLN A 319 22.34 14.76 -14.76
N ARG A 320 23.19 14.99 -13.75
CA ARG A 320 24.33 15.91 -13.88
C ARG A 320 25.35 15.46 -14.93
N LYS A 321 25.55 14.14 -15.06
CA LYS A 321 26.45 13.55 -16.05
C LYS A 321 25.84 13.55 -17.46
N ARG A 322 24.51 13.40 -17.56
CA ARG A 322 23.77 13.22 -18.82
C ARG A 322 22.48 14.06 -18.84
N PRO A 323 22.57 15.40 -18.83
CA PRO A 323 21.40 16.27 -18.68
C PRO A 323 20.46 16.24 -19.91
N ALA A 324 20.95 15.82 -21.08
CA ALA A 324 20.12 15.63 -22.27
C ALA A 324 19.23 14.38 -22.17
N ASP A 325 19.74 13.35 -21.49
CA ASP A 325 19.11 12.04 -21.41
C ASP A 325 18.15 11.91 -20.24
N VAL A 326 18.51 12.49 -19.09
CA VAL A 326 17.71 12.44 -17.87
C VAL A 326 17.28 13.85 -17.51
N ARG A 327 15.97 14.10 -17.47
CA ARG A 327 15.41 15.43 -17.19
C ARG A 327 14.36 15.35 -16.10
N PHE A 328 14.47 16.20 -15.09
CA PHE A 328 13.45 16.36 -14.07
C PHE A 328 12.47 17.46 -14.42
N HIS A 329 11.20 17.21 -14.13
CA HIS A 329 10.17 18.23 -14.06
C HIS A 329 9.78 18.42 -12.60
N VAL A 330 9.71 19.68 -12.18
CA VAL A 330 9.47 20.05 -10.79
C VAL A 330 7.98 20.31 -10.51
N ASP A 331 7.56 20.11 -9.26
CA ASP A 331 6.25 20.52 -8.78
C ASP A 331 6.16 22.04 -8.56
N ARG A 332 5.01 22.49 -8.02
CA ARG A 332 4.75 23.90 -7.69
C ARG A 332 5.68 24.45 -6.59
N ARG A 333 6.41 23.60 -5.88
CA ARG A 333 7.35 23.96 -4.80
C ARG A 333 8.80 23.87 -5.27
N GLY A 334 9.04 23.52 -6.54
CA GLY A 334 10.37 23.40 -7.11
C GLY A 334 11.05 22.06 -6.84
N PHE A 335 10.35 21.07 -6.28
CA PHE A 335 10.92 19.74 -6.03
C PHE A 335 10.74 18.82 -7.25
N PRO A 336 11.74 17.99 -7.61
CA PRO A 336 11.58 16.98 -8.66
C PRO A 336 10.37 16.08 -8.39
N ALA A 337 9.41 16.09 -9.32
CA ALA A 337 8.15 15.35 -9.20
C ALA A 337 7.97 14.34 -10.33
N PHE A 338 8.51 14.64 -11.51
CA PHE A 338 8.47 13.75 -12.66
C PHE A 338 9.84 13.66 -13.33
N ILE A 339 10.03 12.61 -14.11
CA ILE A 339 11.26 12.37 -14.85
C ILE A 339 10.94 12.03 -16.30
N LYS A 340 11.83 12.43 -17.20
CA LYS A 340 11.87 12.02 -18.59
C LYS A 340 13.24 11.43 -18.88
N MET A 341 13.25 10.24 -19.45
CA MET A 341 14.45 9.52 -19.88
C MET A 341 14.45 9.38 -21.41
N SER A 342 15.60 9.52 -22.06
CA SER A 342 15.76 9.28 -23.50
C SER A 342 15.80 7.77 -23.79
N ASP A 343 15.34 7.37 -24.97
CA ASP A 343 15.34 5.95 -25.39
C ASP A 343 16.78 5.40 -25.42
N GLN A 344 17.73 6.18 -25.92
CA GLN A 344 19.15 5.83 -25.92
C GLN A 344 19.65 5.47 -24.51
N PHE A 345 19.34 6.28 -23.49
CA PHE A 345 19.76 6.01 -22.12
C PHE A 345 19.12 4.73 -21.55
N LEU A 346 17.85 4.49 -21.88
CA LEU A 346 17.15 3.29 -21.45
C LEU A 346 17.77 2.03 -22.08
N ASP A 347 18.13 2.09 -23.36
CA ASP A 347 18.74 0.98 -24.11
C ASP A 347 20.12 0.62 -23.55
N GLU A 348 20.97 1.62 -23.29
CA GLU A 348 22.29 1.41 -22.68
C GLU A 348 22.22 0.73 -21.29
N LEU A 349 21.22 1.10 -20.48
CA LEU A 349 20.98 0.46 -19.17
C LEU A 349 20.47 -0.99 -19.29
N SER A 350 19.86 -1.35 -20.42
CA SER A 350 19.32 -2.70 -20.65
C SER A 350 20.37 -3.66 -21.18
N ASP A 351 21.28 -3.15 -22.01
CA ASP A 351 22.31 -3.93 -22.69
C ASP A 351 23.54 -4.18 -21.82
N SER A 352 23.65 -3.57 -20.64
CA SER A 352 24.78 -3.77 -19.73
C SER A 352 24.75 -5.19 -19.14
N PRO A 353 25.61 -6.13 -19.61
CA PRO A 353 25.54 -7.50 -19.16
C PRO A 353 25.93 -7.55 -17.68
N HIS A 354 25.25 -8.40 -16.90
CA HIS A 354 25.60 -8.71 -15.51
C HIS A 354 27.08 -9.10 -15.45
N ARG A 355 27.98 -8.15 -15.19
CA ARG A 355 29.32 -8.46 -14.70
C ARG A 355 29.10 -9.00 -13.30
N ARG A 356 28.86 -10.31 -13.21
CA ARG A 356 28.96 -11.05 -11.96
C ARG A 356 30.36 -10.76 -11.44
N SER A 357 30.44 -9.90 -10.44
CA SER A 357 31.60 -9.78 -9.58
C SER A 357 31.73 -11.13 -8.87
N SER A 358 32.45 -12.05 -9.51
CA SER A 358 33.07 -13.17 -8.82
C SER A 358 34.20 -12.58 -7.98
N ALA A 359 33.89 -12.25 -6.72
CA ALA A 359 34.90 -11.96 -5.73
C ALA A 359 35.62 -13.28 -5.41
N SER A 360 36.89 -13.33 -5.82
CA SER A 360 37.93 -14.21 -5.33
C SER A 360 38.37 -13.82 -3.92
#